data_AF-A0A938UGN8-F1
#
_entry.id   AF-A0A938UGN8-F1
#
_cell.length_a   1.000
_cell.length_b   1.000
_cell.length_c   1.000
_cell.angle_alpha   90.00
_cell.angle_beta   90.00
_cell.angle_gamma   90.00
#
_symmetry.space_group_name_H-M   'P 1'
#
loop_
_entity.id
_entity.type
_entity.pdbx_description
1 polymer ?
#
loop_
_entity_poly.entity_id
_entity_poly.type
_entity_poly.pdbx_seq_one_letter_code
_entity_poly.pdbx_strand_id
1 'polypeptide(L)'
;MNHRDWHKAYLRLHPKAALKKLEQCFVYHTGRDELYEVDERAEAFLLRCDGTSRGEQLTSDGAFVAYCLEEGLLEAREQPDPTVVSPDRGVSPSLRYLELHLSHRCNLTCRHCYLGASRENELPLADALSVTEQFSENGGLRLLISGGEPLLYRDLRAYIPSLPLWGHRIKQSY
;
A
#
# COMPACT_ATOMS: atom_id res chain seq x y z
N MET A 1 -10.11 11.17 -24.00
CA MET A 1 -9.85 11.90 -22.74
C MET A 1 -8.78 12.94 -23.02
N ASN A 2 -8.93 14.18 -22.56
CA ASN A 2 -7.91 15.22 -22.73
C ASN A 2 -6.63 14.74 -22.04
N HIS A 3 -5.69 14.18 -22.80
CA HIS A 3 -4.30 14.09 -22.34
C HIS A 3 -3.84 15.54 -22.18
N ARG A 4 -3.99 16.08 -20.96
CA ARG A 4 -3.20 17.24 -20.52
C ARG A 4 -1.78 16.97 -21.02
N ASP A 5 -1.17 17.98 -21.63
CA ASP A 5 0.18 17.91 -22.20
C ASP A 5 1.16 17.46 -21.10
N TRP A 6 1.33 16.14 -20.96
CA TRP A 6 2.00 15.51 -19.83
C TRP A 6 3.48 15.90 -19.81
N HIS A 7 4.02 16.29 -20.98
CA HIS A 7 5.36 16.85 -21.13
C HIS A 7 5.59 18.04 -20.20
N LYS A 8 4.61 18.94 -20.10
CA LYS A 8 4.69 20.17 -19.28
C LYS A 8 4.18 20.00 -17.85
N ALA A 9 3.47 18.90 -17.58
CA ALA A 9 2.96 18.59 -16.26
C ALA A 9 4.02 17.95 -15.36
N TYR A 10 3.88 18.15 -14.06
CA TYR A 10 4.65 17.45 -13.04
C TYR A 10 4.05 16.07 -12.81
N LEU A 11 4.83 15.02 -13.02
CA LEU A 11 4.36 13.64 -12.88
C LEU A 11 4.65 13.13 -11.48
N ARG A 12 3.61 12.62 -10.80
CA ARG A 12 3.72 11.95 -9.51
C ARG A 12 3.06 10.57 -9.53
N LEU A 13 3.53 9.63 -8.71
CA LEU A 13 2.74 8.43 -8.39
C LEU A 13 1.39 8.83 -7.82
N HIS A 14 0.36 8.11 -8.26
CA HIS A 14 -0.99 8.27 -7.73
C HIS A 14 -1.01 7.91 -6.23
N PRO A 15 -1.79 8.59 -5.36
CA PRO A 15 -1.81 8.35 -3.92
C PRO A 15 -2.22 6.93 -3.48
N LYS A 16 -2.80 6.15 -4.39
CA LYS A 16 -3.14 4.74 -4.17
C LYS A 16 -2.19 3.76 -4.86
N ALA A 17 -1.15 4.25 -5.52
CA ALA A 17 -0.13 3.45 -6.17
C ALA A 17 1.16 3.48 -5.33
N ALA A 18 1.77 2.33 -5.12
CA ALA A 18 3.08 2.22 -4.48
C ALA A 18 3.99 1.28 -5.24
N LEU A 19 5.27 1.61 -5.29
CA LEU A 19 6.30 0.67 -5.74
C LEU A 19 6.53 -0.39 -4.67
N LYS A 20 6.60 -1.65 -5.12
CA LYS A 20 6.73 -2.85 -4.29
C LYS A 20 7.87 -3.69 -4.81
N LYS A 21 8.89 -3.89 -3.97
CA LYS A 21 9.96 -4.85 -4.19
C LYS A 21 9.54 -6.18 -3.58
N LEU A 22 9.04 -7.08 -4.41
CA LEU A 22 8.75 -8.47 -4.03
C LEU A 22 9.90 -9.34 -4.59
N GLU A 23 9.58 -10.44 -5.27
CA GLU A 23 10.57 -11.21 -6.04
C GLU A 23 11.12 -10.39 -7.24
N GLN A 24 10.35 -9.41 -7.69
CA GLN A 24 10.67 -8.41 -8.71
C GLN A 24 9.97 -7.09 -8.35
N CYS A 25 10.17 -6.04 -9.16
CA CYS A 25 9.53 -4.75 -8.91
C CYS A 25 8.09 -4.73 -9.47
N PHE A 26 7.18 -4.16 -8.70
CA PHE A 26 5.79 -3.99 -9.08
C PHE A 26 5.28 -2.59 -8.72
N VAL A 27 4.25 -2.13 -9.43
CA VAL A 27 3.34 -1.08 -8.93
C VAL A 27 2.10 -1.76 -8.36
N TYR A 28 1.81 -1.52 -7.08
CA TYR A 28 0.58 -1.99 -6.44
C TYR A 28 -0.43 -0.85 -6.33
N HIS A 29 -1.61 -1.01 -6.93
CA HIS A 29 -2.71 -0.07 -6.83
C HIS A 29 -3.69 -0.49 -5.71
N THR A 30 -3.52 0.04 -4.50
CA THR A 30 -4.26 -0.36 -3.28
C THR A 30 -5.78 -0.20 -3.41
N GLY A 31 -6.23 0.78 -4.20
CA GLY A 31 -7.66 1.05 -4.40
C GLY A 31 -8.38 0.04 -5.30
N ARG A 32 -7.65 -0.61 -6.20
CA ARG A 32 -8.19 -1.58 -7.18
C ARG A 32 -7.74 -3.01 -6.91
N ASP A 33 -6.72 -3.16 -6.06
CA ASP A 33 -6.02 -4.42 -5.81
C ASP A 33 -5.38 -5.03 -7.05
N GLU A 34 -4.70 -4.20 -7.82
CA GLU A 34 -4.00 -4.64 -9.00
C GLU A 34 -2.49 -4.50 -8.80
N LEU A 35 -1.75 -5.46 -9.35
CA LEU A 35 -0.31 -5.52 -9.25
C LEU A 35 0.25 -5.56 -10.68
N TYR A 36 1.04 -4.55 -11.02
CA TYR A 36 1.64 -4.39 -12.34
C TYR A 36 3.12 -4.69 -12.23
N GLU A 37 3.59 -5.73 -12.92
CA GLU A 37 5.01 -6.02 -13.01
C GLU A 37 5.70 -4.93 -13.84
N VAL A 38 6.84 -4.45 -13.36
CA VAL A 38 7.61 -3.42 -14.06
C VAL A 38 9.04 -3.86 -14.26
N ASP A 39 9.56 -3.59 -15.46
CA ASP A 39 10.96 -3.81 -15.78
C ASP A 39 11.87 -2.73 -15.16
N GLU A 40 13.18 -2.89 -15.30
CA GLU A 40 14.18 -1.97 -14.73
C GLU A 40 14.05 -0.53 -15.28
N ARG A 41 13.60 -0.36 -16.54
CA ARG A 41 13.45 0.96 -17.17
C ARG A 41 12.23 1.68 -16.60
N ALA A 42 11.11 0.97 -16.48
CA ALA A 42 9.89 1.45 -15.86
C ALA A 42 10.12 1.75 -14.37
N GLU A 43 10.81 0.88 -13.62
CA GLU A 43 11.20 1.13 -12.23
C GLU A 43 12.01 2.43 -12.10
N ALA A 44 13.06 2.60 -12.89
CA ALA A 44 13.91 3.80 -12.87
C ALA A 44 13.12 5.09 -13.19
N PHE A 45 12.14 5.02 -14.09
CA PHE A 45 11.26 6.14 -14.40
C PHE A 45 10.28 6.44 -13.26
N LEU A 46 9.59 5.42 -12.73
CA LEU A 46 8.58 5.57 -11.69
C LEU A 46 9.17 6.11 -10.39
N LEU A 47 10.41 5.71 -10.04
CA LEU A 47 11.14 6.24 -8.89
C LEU A 47 11.36 7.76 -8.95
N ARG A 48 11.39 8.34 -10.15
CA ARG A 48 11.57 9.78 -10.38
C ARG A 48 10.23 10.52 -10.53
N CYS A 49 9.10 9.80 -10.56
CA CYS A 49 7.76 10.39 -10.61
C CYS A 49 7.33 10.82 -9.20
N ASP A 50 8.06 11.76 -8.62
CA ASP A 50 7.85 12.28 -7.26
C ASP A 50 7.08 13.61 -7.25
N GLY A 51 6.60 14.10 -8.40
CA GLY A 51 5.87 15.36 -8.53
C GLY A 51 6.74 16.61 -8.56
N THR A 52 8.06 16.48 -8.59
CA THR A 52 9.00 17.62 -8.66
C THR A 52 9.51 17.90 -10.07
N SER A 53 9.49 16.88 -10.95
CA SER A 53 10.00 16.95 -12.32
C SER A 53 8.87 16.91 -13.34
N ARG A 54 9.08 17.59 -14.47
CA ARG A 54 8.13 17.58 -15.58
C ARG A 54 8.27 16.31 -16.42
N GLY A 55 7.19 15.89 -17.07
CA GLY A 55 7.19 14.70 -17.92
C GLY A 55 8.30 14.68 -18.96
N GLU A 56 8.53 15.79 -19.66
CA GLU A 56 9.58 15.92 -20.69
C GLU A 56 11.01 15.75 -20.15
N GLN A 57 11.21 15.95 -18.84
CA GLN A 57 12.49 15.78 -18.16
C GLN A 57 12.70 14.33 -17.66
N LEU A 58 11.62 13.56 -17.58
CA LEU A 58 11.61 12.22 -17.04
C LEU A 58 11.81 11.16 -18.13
N THR A 59 11.09 11.29 -19.25
CA THR A 59 11.11 10.30 -20.35
C THR A 59 10.62 10.91 -21.66
N SER A 60 10.96 10.23 -22.77
CA SER A 60 10.37 10.47 -24.10
C SER A 60 9.33 9.41 -24.50
N ASP A 61 9.11 8.39 -23.66
CA ASP A 61 8.14 7.32 -23.93
C ASP A 61 6.71 7.76 -23.61
N GLY A 62 6.08 8.43 -24.57
CA GLY A 62 4.71 8.93 -24.40
C GLY A 62 3.65 7.84 -24.32
N ALA A 63 3.87 6.67 -24.92
CA ALA A 63 2.92 5.56 -24.88
C ALA A 63 2.84 4.98 -23.47
N PHE A 64 3.99 4.77 -22.83
CA PHE A 64 4.06 4.30 -21.46
C PHE A 64 3.45 5.31 -20.47
N VAL A 65 3.76 6.61 -20.60
CA VAL A 65 3.18 7.64 -19.73
C VAL A 65 1.66 7.72 -19.88
N ALA A 66 1.15 7.66 -21.11
CA ALA A 66 -0.29 7.66 -21.37
C ALA A 66 -0.97 6.47 -20.70
N TYR A 67 -0.39 5.27 -20.82
CA TYR A 67 -0.89 4.07 -20.15
C TYR A 67 -0.92 4.23 -18.62
N CYS A 68 0.18 4.69 -18.01
CA CYS A 68 0.23 4.89 -16.56
C CYS A 68 -0.79 5.93 -16.05
N LEU A 69 -1.09 6.97 -16.84
CA LEU A 69 -2.11 7.98 -16.50
C LEU A 69 -3.53 7.41 -16.64
N GLU A 70 -3.79 6.64 -17.70
CA GLU A 70 -5.09 5.99 -17.94
C GLU A 70 -5.41 4.95 -16.86
N GLU A 71 -4.42 4.15 -16.47
CA GLU A 71 -4.53 3.20 -15.36
C GLU A 71 -4.49 3.87 -13.97
N GLY A 72 -4.33 5.19 -13.87
CA GLY A 72 -4.25 5.86 -12.56
C GLY A 72 -3.07 5.37 -11.70
N LEU A 73 -1.97 4.94 -12.33
CA LEU A 73 -0.69 4.69 -11.67
C LEU A 73 0.07 5.99 -11.44
N LEU A 74 -0.11 6.96 -12.34
CA LEU A 74 0.44 8.30 -12.27
C LEU A 74 -0.67 9.37 -12.25
N GLU A 75 -0.30 10.55 -11.77
CA GLU A 75 -1.07 11.78 -11.94
C GLU A 75 -0.21 12.87 -12.58
N ALA A 76 -0.84 13.65 -13.45
CA ALA A 76 -0.27 14.86 -14.04
C ALA A 76 -0.77 16.10 -13.27
N ARG A 77 0.16 16.87 -12.72
CA ARG A 77 -0.12 18.10 -11.95
C ARG A 77 0.37 19.34 -12.70
N GLU A 78 -0.40 20.42 -12.63
CA GLU A 78 -0.02 21.69 -13.28
C GLU A 78 1.10 22.42 -12.52
N GLN A 79 1.19 22.18 -11.21
CA GLN A 79 2.20 22.73 -10.32
C GLN A 79 2.97 21.59 -9.65
N PRO A 80 4.20 21.84 -9.15
CA PRO A 80 4.92 20.86 -8.34
C PRO A 80 4.07 20.40 -7.16
N ASP A 81 3.97 19.09 -6.98
CA ASP A 81 3.15 18.46 -5.93
C ASP A 81 3.91 17.23 -5.39
N PRO A 82 4.91 17.46 -4.52
CA PRO A 82 5.85 16.43 -4.13
C PRO A 82 5.20 15.25 -3.40
N THR A 83 5.66 14.04 -3.70
CA THR A 83 5.26 12.81 -3.03
C THR A 83 6.49 11.94 -2.76
N VAL A 84 6.45 11.17 -1.68
CA VAL A 84 7.50 10.19 -1.43
C VAL A 84 7.29 9.01 -2.37
N VAL A 85 8.33 8.68 -3.13
CA VAL A 85 8.40 7.47 -3.94
C VAL A 85 9.57 6.64 -3.45
N SER A 86 9.28 5.64 -2.62
CA SER A 86 10.30 4.70 -2.15
C SER A 86 9.75 3.27 -2.18
N PRO A 87 10.49 2.32 -2.77
CA PRO A 87 10.15 0.91 -2.66
C PRO A 87 10.39 0.44 -1.22
N ASP A 88 9.72 -0.64 -0.83
CA ASP A 88 10.06 -1.38 0.39
C ASP A 88 11.44 -2.05 0.28
N ARG A 89 11.92 -2.58 1.42
CA ARG A 89 13.24 -3.23 1.52
C ARG A 89 13.35 -4.45 0.60
N GLY A 90 12.22 -5.09 0.30
CA GLY A 90 12.14 -6.36 -0.41
C GLY A 90 12.69 -7.51 0.42
N VAL A 91 11.84 -8.50 0.68
CA VAL A 91 12.24 -9.77 1.31
C VAL A 91 11.88 -10.92 0.39
N SER A 92 12.71 -11.97 0.41
CA SER A 92 12.50 -13.17 -0.39
C SER A 92 12.47 -14.41 0.52
N PRO A 93 11.37 -15.19 0.55
CA PRO A 93 10.11 -14.95 -0.17
C PRO A 93 9.34 -13.73 0.35
N SER A 94 8.53 -13.10 -0.50
CA SER A 94 7.75 -11.91 -0.11
C SER A 94 6.58 -12.25 0.82
N LEU A 95 6.40 -11.46 1.88
CA LEU A 95 5.24 -11.56 2.77
C LEU A 95 4.14 -10.61 2.26
N ARG A 96 3.22 -11.13 1.44
CA ARG A 96 2.21 -10.30 0.74
C ARG A 96 0.95 -10.04 1.54
N TYR A 97 0.56 -10.97 2.41
CA TYR A 97 -0.68 -10.91 3.19
C TYR A 97 -0.36 -11.15 4.66
N LEU A 98 -0.92 -10.33 5.53
CA LEU A 98 -0.86 -10.52 6.97
C LEU A 98 -2.27 -10.52 7.53
N GLU A 99 -2.67 -11.66 8.10
CA GLU A 99 -3.83 -11.72 9.00
C GLU A 99 -3.33 -11.44 10.42
N LEU A 100 -3.71 -10.30 10.98
CA LEU A 100 -3.30 -9.87 12.31
C LEU A 100 -4.44 -10.05 13.29
N HIS A 101 -4.23 -10.92 14.28
CA HIS A 101 -5.16 -11.12 15.38
C HIS A 101 -4.85 -10.11 16.50
N LEU A 102 -5.60 -9.01 16.55
CA LEU A 102 -5.40 -7.98 17.58
C LEU A 102 -5.86 -8.47 18.96
N SER A 103 -6.86 -9.35 18.98
CA SER A 103 -7.46 -9.91 20.19
C SER A 103 -8.08 -11.27 19.89
N HIS A 104 -8.07 -12.17 20.86
CA HIS A 104 -8.88 -13.39 20.82
C HIS A 104 -10.20 -13.25 21.60
N ARG A 105 -10.51 -12.04 22.10
CA ARG A 105 -11.79 -11.75 22.75
C ARG A 105 -12.89 -11.70 21.70
N CYS A 106 -13.98 -12.43 21.94
CA CYS A 106 -15.16 -12.43 21.11
C CYS A 106 -16.42 -12.40 22.00
N ASN A 107 -17.46 -11.69 21.56
CA ASN A 107 -18.78 -11.66 22.18
C ASN A 107 -19.69 -12.83 21.75
N LEU A 108 -19.21 -13.71 20.86
CA LEU A 108 -19.92 -14.88 20.36
C LEU A 108 -19.15 -16.18 20.66
N THR A 109 -19.87 -17.31 20.60
CA THR A 109 -19.34 -18.66 20.87
C THR A 109 -19.70 -19.63 19.75
N CYS A 110 -19.38 -19.24 18.51
CA CYS A 110 -19.77 -19.98 17.30
C CYS A 110 -19.24 -21.43 17.33
N ARG A 111 -20.14 -22.41 17.08
CA ARG A 111 -19.80 -23.84 17.10
C ARG A 111 -18.73 -24.24 16.08
N HIS A 112 -18.55 -23.46 15.01
CA HIS A 112 -17.57 -23.67 13.94
C HIS A 112 -16.34 -22.74 14.05
N CYS A 113 -16.13 -22.07 15.19
CA CYS A 113 -15.01 -21.15 15.36
C CYS A 113 -13.68 -21.91 15.47
N TYR A 114 -12.74 -21.64 14.57
CA TYR A 114 -11.42 -22.28 14.61
C TYR A 114 -10.54 -21.80 15.77
N LEU A 115 -10.81 -20.61 16.33
CA LEU A 115 -10.12 -20.09 17.53
C LEU A 115 -10.63 -20.71 18.83
N GLY A 116 -11.80 -21.34 18.81
CA GLY A 116 -12.44 -21.95 19.98
C GLY A 116 -13.00 -20.92 20.96
N ALA A 117 -12.84 -21.18 22.26
CA ALA A 117 -13.34 -20.31 23.32
C ALA A 117 -12.61 -18.95 23.33
N SER A 118 -13.37 -17.89 23.63
CA SER A 118 -12.85 -16.53 23.83
C SER A 118 -11.76 -16.50 24.89
N ARG A 119 -10.72 -15.68 24.66
CA ARG A 119 -9.57 -15.50 25.57
C ARG A 119 -9.30 -14.02 25.74
N GLU A 120 -8.91 -13.60 26.94
CA GLU A 120 -8.60 -12.20 27.25
C GLU A 120 -7.22 -11.75 26.72
N ASN A 121 -6.62 -12.49 25.78
CA ASN A 121 -5.33 -12.14 25.21
C ASN A 121 -5.53 -11.07 24.13
N GLU A 122 -4.90 -9.92 24.33
CA GLU A 122 -4.87 -8.79 23.40
C GLU A 122 -3.43 -8.40 23.11
N LEU A 123 -3.14 -8.09 21.84
CA LEU A 123 -1.86 -7.55 21.44
C LEU A 123 -1.73 -6.11 21.97
N PRO A 124 -0.64 -5.74 22.67
CA PRO A 124 -0.40 -4.35 23.05
C PRO A 124 -0.40 -3.44 21.81
N LEU A 125 -0.95 -2.22 21.91
CA LEU A 125 -1.02 -1.29 20.79
C LEU A 125 0.36 -1.06 20.13
N ALA A 126 1.41 -0.91 20.94
CA ALA A 126 2.78 -0.74 20.44
C ALA A 126 3.25 -1.92 19.58
N ASP A 127 2.91 -3.14 19.97
CA ASP A 127 3.27 -4.36 19.23
C ASP A 127 2.44 -4.47 17.95
N ALA A 128 1.15 -4.15 18.00
CA ALA A 128 0.28 -4.13 16.83
C ALA A 128 0.79 -3.15 15.75
N LEU A 129 1.19 -1.95 16.18
CA LEU A 129 1.78 -0.94 15.30
C LEU A 129 3.13 -1.41 14.74
N SER A 130 4.02 -1.90 15.60
CA SER A 130 5.34 -2.39 15.20
C SER A 130 5.27 -3.52 14.18
N VAL A 131 4.41 -4.52 14.40
CA VAL A 131 4.21 -5.64 13.46
C VAL A 131 3.68 -5.13 12.12
N THR A 132 2.75 -4.19 12.14
CA THR A 132 2.15 -3.66 10.91
C THR A 132 3.13 -2.78 10.12
N GLU A 133 3.95 -1.98 10.82
CA GLU A 133 5.03 -1.20 10.22
C GLU A 133 6.05 -2.11 9.54
N GLN A 134 6.54 -3.12 10.26
CA GLN A 134 7.46 -4.11 9.72
C GLN A 134 6.87 -4.82 8.50
N PHE A 135 5.58 -5.20 8.55
CA PHE A 135 4.90 -5.78 7.39
C PHE A 135 4.88 -4.81 6.20
N SER A 136 4.60 -3.52 6.42
CA SER A 136 4.66 -2.49 5.38
C SER A 136 6.06 -2.31 4.79
N GLU A 137 7.09 -2.29 5.64
CA GLU A 137 8.49 -2.12 5.22
C GLU A 137 9.03 -3.30 4.42
N ASN A 138 8.45 -4.49 4.61
CA ASN A 138 8.89 -5.76 4.00
C ASN A 138 8.03 -6.19 2.80
N GLY A 139 7.36 -5.26 2.09
CA GLY A 139 6.63 -5.63 0.87
C GLY A 139 5.20 -6.08 1.08
N GLY A 140 4.64 -5.90 2.29
CA GLY A 140 3.24 -6.20 2.56
C GLY A 140 2.30 -5.54 1.55
N LEU A 141 1.31 -6.29 1.07
CA LEU A 141 0.28 -5.80 0.16
C LEU A 141 -1.05 -5.66 0.88
N ARG A 142 -1.39 -6.61 1.76
CA ARG A 142 -2.69 -6.66 2.42
C ARG A 142 -2.63 -6.96 3.90
N LEU A 143 -3.24 -6.10 4.69
CA LEU A 143 -3.48 -6.31 6.12
C LEU A 143 -4.95 -6.68 6.33
N LEU A 144 -5.19 -7.83 6.93
CA LEU A 144 -6.48 -8.28 7.40
C LEU A 144 -6.49 -8.18 8.92
N ILE A 145 -7.41 -7.42 9.49
CA ILE A 145 -7.58 -7.35 10.94
C ILE A 145 -8.60 -8.42 11.34
N SER A 146 -8.18 -9.37 12.17
CA SER A 146 -8.94 -10.57 12.52
C SER A 146 -8.74 -10.93 14.00
N GLY A 147 -9.03 -12.17 14.36
CA GLY A 147 -8.98 -12.72 15.71
C GLY A 147 -10.35 -13.17 16.17
N GLY A 148 -10.73 -12.79 17.39
CA GLY A 148 -12.08 -12.97 17.91
C GLY A 148 -13.07 -12.02 17.22
N GLU A 149 -13.53 -11.01 17.95
CA GLU A 149 -14.25 -9.88 17.35
C GLU A 149 -13.30 -8.67 17.31
N PRO A 150 -12.76 -8.29 16.14
CA PRO A 150 -11.85 -7.15 16.02
C PRO A 150 -12.38 -5.85 16.61
N LEU A 151 -13.70 -5.62 16.52
CA LEU A 151 -14.34 -4.42 17.07
C LEU A 151 -14.31 -4.35 18.60
N LEU A 152 -14.01 -5.46 19.27
CA LEU A 152 -13.81 -5.49 20.72
C LEU A 152 -12.38 -5.15 21.12
N TYR A 153 -11.41 -5.05 20.22
CA TYR A 153 -10.04 -4.71 20.60
C TYR A 153 -9.97 -3.33 21.28
N ARG A 154 -9.46 -3.28 22.52
CA ARG A 154 -9.54 -2.08 23.37
C ARG A 154 -8.93 -0.82 22.72
N ASP A 155 -7.85 -1.00 21.97
CA ASP A 155 -7.05 0.09 21.40
C ASP A 155 -7.40 0.32 19.91
N LEU A 156 -8.48 -0.27 19.40
CA LEU A 156 -8.83 -0.20 17.97
C LEU A 156 -8.98 1.24 17.47
N ARG A 157 -9.57 2.12 18.30
CA ARG A 157 -9.75 3.55 17.98
C ARG A 157 -8.43 4.32 17.85
N ALA A 158 -7.37 3.85 18.50
CA ALA A 158 -6.03 4.38 18.33
C ALA A 158 -5.30 3.69 17.17
N TYR A 159 -5.48 2.38 17.00
CA TYR A 159 -4.81 1.59 15.98
C TYR A 159 -5.18 2.01 14.55
N ILE A 160 -6.48 2.08 14.22
CA ILE A 160 -6.95 2.33 12.84
C ILE A 160 -6.44 3.67 12.29
N PRO A 161 -6.55 4.81 13.00
CA PRO A 161 -6.04 6.10 12.53
C PRO A 161 -4.51 6.19 12.50
N SER A 162 -3.77 5.23 13.06
CA SER A 162 -2.31 5.15 12.95
C SER A 162 -1.84 4.41 11.69
N LEU A 163 -2.74 3.75 10.95
CA LEU A 163 -2.44 3.09 9.68
C LEU A 163 -2.43 3.98 8.38
N PRO A 164 -2.85 5.26 8.34
CA PRO A 164 -3.08 5.98 7.09
C PRO A 164 -1.80 6.37 6.36
N LEU A 165 -0.67 6.50 7.06
CA LEU A 165 0.65 6.65 6.42
C LEU A 165 1.05 5.37 5.65
N TRP A 166 0.42 4.22 5.92
CA TRP A 166 0.67 2.97 5.21
C TRP A 166 -0.38 2.64 4.16
N GLY A 167 -1.51 3.37 4.11
CA GLY A 167 -2.65 3.06 3.23
C GLY A 167 -2.33 3.14 1.72
N HIS A 168 -1.27 3.86 1.34
CA HIS A 168 -0.76 3.84 -0.03
C HIS A 168 0.15 2.63 -0.31
N ARG A 169 0.71 2.00 0.73
CA ARG A 169 1.61 0.84 0.63
C ARG A 169 0.90 -0.48 0.86
N ILE A 170 -0.13 -0.52 1.70
CA ILE A 170 -0.89 -1.73 2.04
C ILE A 170 -2.38 -1.42 1.96
N LYS A 171 -3.13 -2.33 1.32
CA LYS A 171 -4.59 -2.35 1.38
C LYS A 171 -5.06 -2.94 2.71
N GLN A 172 -5.94 -2.22 3.40
CA GLN A 172 -6.55 -2.67 4.64
C GLN A 172 -7.91 -3.29 4.32
N SER A 173 -8.18 -4.46 4.90
CA SER A 173 -9.48 -5.12 4.85
C SER A 173 -9.98 -5.29 6.29
N TYR A 174 -11.17 -4.77 6.56
CA TYR A 174 -11.88 -4.89 7.83
C TYR A 174 -13.09 -5.79 7.64
#